data_AF-A0A3D5GDB1-F1
#
_entry.id   AF-A0A3D5GDB1-F1
#
_cell.length_a   1.000
_cell.length_b   1.000
_cell.length_c   1.000
_cell.angle_alpha   90.00
_cell.angle_beta   90.00
_cell.angle_gamma   90.00
#
_symmetry.space_group_name_H-M   'P 1'
#
loop_
_entity.id
_entity.type
_entity.pdbx_description
1 polymer ?
#
loop_
_entity_poly.entity_id
_entity_poly.type
_entity_poly.pdbx_seq_one_letter_code
_entity_poly.pdbx_strand_id
1 'polypeptide(L)'
;MEVVYEPKDVTQSSSGVEGIAGIDIGLNNLATITSNQKGFLPLIINGKPLKSINAYYHKKKALLQSYLKGEKKTSIKINHLTHKGHVKVDNYLHNSIKFIVNHLVVNRIGTLVIGKNYNWKQGINLGNRNNHNFVAIPHGRLIEMLT
;
A
#
# COMPACT_ATOMS: atom_id res chain seq x y z
N MET A 1 -4.22 -22.97 -15.14
CA MET A 1 -3.88 -22.27 -16.39
C MET A 1 -3.37 -20.90 -16.02
N GLU A 2 -2.10 -20.65 -16.30
CA GLU A 2 -1.49 -19.32 -16.23
C GLU A 2 -1.54 -18.77 -17.65
N VAL A 3 -2.18 -17.61 -17.83
CA VAL A 3 -2.30 -16.97 -19.14
C VAL A 3 -1.34 -15.79 -19.13
N VAL A 4 -0.25 -15.92 -19.89
CA VAL A 4 0.71 -14.84 -20.11
C VAL A 4 0.28 -14.11 -21.39
N TYR A 5 0.01 -12.83 -21.27
CA TYR A 5 -0.23 -11.94 -22.41
C TYR A 5 0.75 -10.77 -22.32
N GLU A 6 1.27 -10.34 -23.46
CA GLU A 6 2.04 -9.11 -23.54
C GLU A 6 1.08 -7.92 -23.40
N PRO A 7 1.25 -7.05 -22.37
CA PRO A 7 0.47 -5.84 -22.28
C PRO A 7 0.82 -4.95 -23.48
N LYS A 8 -0.20 -4.46 -24.19
CA LYS A 8 0.00 -3.42 -25.20
C LYS A 8 0.56 -2.17 -24.51
N ASP A 9 1.69 -1.67 -25.01
CA ASP A 9 2.27 -0.43 -24.51
C ASP A 9 1.24 0.69 -24.53
N VAL A 10 1.04 1.33 -23.39
CA VAL A 10 0.23 2.55 -23.31
C VAL A 10 1.02 3.62 -24.04
N THR A 11 0.47 4.09 -25.16
CA THR A 11 1.06 5.13 -25.99
C THR A 11 1.33 6.36 -25.13
N GLN A 12 2.61 6.71 -24.95
CA GLN A 12 3.00 7.99 -24.36
C GLN A 12 2.40 9.08 -25.25
N SER A 13 1.56 9.94 -24.67
CA SER A 13 0.98 11.06 -25.38
C SER A 13 2.04 12.15 -25.52
N SER A 14 2.87 12.02 -26.54
CA SER A 14 3.97 12.92 -26.86
C SER A 14 3.45 14.25 -27.43
N SER A 15 2.88 15.13 -26.60
CA SER A 15 2.52 16.52 -26.99
C SER A 15 2.21 17.41 -25.77
N GLY A 16 3.21 17.81 -24.98
CA GLY A 16 3.07 18.87 -23.97
C GLY A 16 4.08 18.81 -22.83
N VAL A 17 4.26 19.91 -22.09
CA VAL A 17 5.00 19.91 -20.82
C VAL A 17 4.21 19.07 -19.82
N GLU A 18 4.75 17.91 -19.45
CA GLU A 18 4.12 17.04 -18.45
C GLU A 18 4.33 17.60 -17.04
N GLY A 19 3.31 17.52 -16.20
CA GLY A 19 3.37 17.97 -14.81
C GLY A 19 4.23 17.06 -13.94
N ILE A 20 4.68 17.58 -12.80
CA ILE A 20 5.42 16.83 -11.79
C ILE A 20 4.54 16.71 -10.55
N ALA A 21 4.27 15.48 -10.11
CA ALA A 21 3.59 15.21 -8.85
C ALA A 21 4.56 14.71 -7.79
N GLY A 22 4.31 15.09 -6.54
CA GLY A 22 4.95 14.50 -5.36
C GLY A 22 3.95 13.58 -4.64
N ILE A 23 4.41 12.42 -4.18
CA ILE A 23 3.64 11.49 -3.35
C ILE A 23 4.36 11.23 -2.03
N ASP A 24 3.68 11.44 -0.91
CA ASP A 24 4.11 11.05 0.43
C ASP A 24 3.31 9.84 0.91
N ILE A 25 4.00 8.78 1.33
CA ILE A 25 3.38 7.52 1.74
C ILE A 25 3.34 7.44 3.26
N GLY A 26 2.17 7.14 3.83
CA GLY A 26 1.97 7.14 5.28
C GLY A 26 0.97 6.09 5.77
N LEU A 27 0.54 6.20 7.03
CA LEU A 27 -0.34 5.21 7.66
C LEU A 27 -1.84 5.50 7.58
N ASN A 28 -2.27 6.62 8.17
CA ASN A 28 -3.69 6.98 8.16
C ASN A 28 -4.09 7.51 6.79
N ASN A 29 -3.16 8.23 6.16
CA ASN A 29 -3.18 8.59 4.76
C ASN A 29 -2.14 7.67 4.10
N LEU A 30 -2.60 6.63 3.40
CA LEU A 30 -1.74 5.68 2.71
C LEU A 30 -0.82 6.40 1.71
N ALA A 31 -1.39 7.36 0.99
CA ALA A 31 -0.68 8.23 0.07
C ALA A 31 -1.31 9.63 0.09
N THR A 32 -0.48 10.66 0.07
CA THR A 32 -0.87 12.06 -0.13
C THR A 32 -0.14 12.55 -1.37
N ILE A 33 -0.89 13.05 -2.35
CA ILE A 33 -0.36 13.42 -3.66
C ILE A 33 -0.67 14.88 -3.94
N THR A 34 0.33 15.63 -4.42
CA THR A 34 0.20 17.01 -4.89
C THR A 34 0.99 17.21 -6.19
N SER A 35 0.81 18.32 -6.88
CA SER A 35 1.47 18.63 -8.15
C SER A 35 1.94 20.08 -8.21
N ASN A 36 2.91 20.35 -9.09
CA ASN A 36 3.32 21.71 -9.44
C ASN A 36 2.34 22.42 -10.39
N GLN A 37 1.32 21.74 -10.89
CA GLN A 37 0.31 22.31 -11.79
C GLN A 37 -0.68 23.20 -11.03
N LYS A 38 -0.95 24.39 -11.57
CA LYS A 38 -1.98 25.30 -11.05
C LYS A 38 -3.37 24.64 -11.14
N GLY A 39 -4.09 24.60 -10.02
CA GLY A 39 -5.43 24.04 -9.95
C GLY A 39 -5.47 22.52 -9.71
N PHE A 40 -4.32 21.86 -9.53
CA PHE A 40 -4.31 20.47 -9.09
C PHE A 40 -4.94 20.35 -7.70
N LEU A 41 -5.89 19.43 -7.56
CA LEU A 41 -6.51 19.11 -6.27
C LEU A 41 -5.70 18.02 -5.57
N PRO A 42 -5.15 18.28 -4.35
CA PRO A 42 -4.44 17.26 -3.60
C PRO A 42 -5.29 16.02 -3.36
N LEU A 43 -4.69 14.85 -3.59
CA LEU A 43 -5.35 13.57 -3.44
C LEU A 43 -4.85 12.85 -2.19
N ILE A 44 -5.77 12.35 -1.36
CA ILE A 44 -5.46 11.56 -0.17
C ILE A 44 -6.08 10.18 -0.31
N ILE A 45 -5.26 9.14 -0.26
CA ILE A 45 -5.70 7.75 -0.18
C ILE A 45 -5.78 7.34 1.29
N ASN A 46 -6.92 6.82 1.70
CA ASN A 46 -7.15 6.41 3.08
C ASN A 46 -6.35 5.14 3.43
N GLY A 47 -5.52 5.16 4.47
CA GLY A 47 -4.80 3.96 4.93
C GLY A 47 -5.46 3.23 6.11
N LYS A 48 -6.53 3.79 6.69
CA LYS A 48 -7.29 3.15 7.79
C LYS A 48 -7.83 1.74 7.44
N PRO A 49 -8.24 1.43 6.19
CA PRO A 49 -8.64 0.07 5.83
C PRO A 49 -7.55 -0.98 6.07
N LEU A 50 -6.29 -0.66 5.74
CA LEU A 50 -5.16 -1.55 6.00
C LEU A 50 -4.95 -1.78 7.50
N LYS A 51 -5.09 -0.72 8.31
CA LYS A 51 -5.04 -0.82 9.78
C LYS A 51 -6.15 -1.72 10.33
N SER A 52 -7.37 -1.61 9.79
CA SER A 52 -8.50 -2.45 10.18
C SER A 52 -8.28 -3.93 9.83
N ILE A 53 -7.78 -4.20 8.62
CA ILE A 53 -7.42 -5.56 8.19
C ILE A 53 -6.36 -6.16 9.13
N ASN A 54 -5.34 -5.37 9.47
CA ASN A 54 -4.27 -5.82 10.33
C ASN A 54 -4.73 -6.08 11.77
N ALA A 55 -5.57 -5.19 12.32
CA ALA A 55 -6.16 -5.35 13.65
C ALA A 55 -7.03 -6.63 13.73
N TYR A 56 -7.86 -6.88 12.70
CA TYR A 56 -8.65 -8.11 12.60
C TYR A 56 -7.75 -9.35 12.57
N TYR A 57 -6.69 -9.32 11.74
CA TYR A 57 -5.74 -10.42 11.62
C TYR A 57 -5.10 -10.76 12.96
N HIS A 58 -4.53 -9.77 13.67
CA HIS A 58 -3.88 -9.99 14.95
C HIS A 58 -4.85 -10.52 16.02
N LYS A 59 -6.04 -9.92 16.13
CA LYS A 59 -7.08 -10.38 17.08
C LYS A 59 -7.47 -11.83 16.82
N LYS A 60 -7.72 -12.19 15.55
CA LYS A 60 -8.13 -13.55 15.19
C LYS A 60 -6.99 -14.56 15.32
N LYS A 61 -5.76 -14.16 14.99
CA LYS A 61 -4.56 -14.99 15.14
C LYS A 61 -4.30 -15.32 16.60
N ALA A 62 -4.35 -14.33 17.50
CA ALA A 62 -4.16 -14.53 18.93
C ALA A 62 -5.18 -15.53 19.50
N LEU A 63 -6.45 -15.39 19.13
CA LEU A 63 -7.50 -16.33 19.50
C LEU A 63 -7.25 -17.75 18.97
N LEU A 64 -6.83 -17.89 17.71
CA LEU A 64 -6.53 -19.21 17.16
C LEU A 64 -5.30 -19.84 17.80
N GLN A 65 -4.30 -19.04 18.17
CA GLN A 65 -3.09 -19.49 18.85
C GLN A 65 -3.38 -19.92 20.29
N SER A 66 -4.34 -19.31 21.00
CA SER A 66 -4.71 -19.74 22.34
C SER A 66 -5.35 -21.14 22.39
N TYR A 67 -5.82 -21.66 21.25
CA TYR A 67 -6.33 -23.04 21.14
C TYR A 67 -5.24 -24.06 20.80
N LEU A 68 -4.01 -23.63 20.51
CA LEU A 68 -2.90 -24.54 20.23
C LEU A 68 -2.40 -25.16 21.53
N LYS A 69 -1.98 -26.42 21.46
CA LYS A 69 -1.40 -27.16 22.58
C LYS A 69 0.08 -27.42 22.32
N GLY A 70 0.87 -27.48 23.39
CA GLY A 70 2.32 -27.68 23.33
C GLY A 70 3.02 -26.54 22.59
N GLU A 71 4.12 -26.84 21.93
CA GLU A 71 4.97 -25.84 21.26
C GLU A 71 4.48 -25.44 19.86
N LYS A 72 3.27 -25.86 19.45
CA LYS A 72 2.73 -25.55 18.13
C LYS A 72 2.46 -24.05 18.00
N LYS A 73 3.12 -23.40 17.04
CA LYS A 73 2.95 -21.95 16.76
C LYS A 73 1.90 -21.64 15.69
N THR A 74 1.50 -22.63 14.89
CA THR A 74 0.56 -22.46 13.77
C THR A 74 -0.40 -23.65 13.62
N SER A 75 -1.42 -23.48 12.77
CA SER A 75 -2.38 -24.49 12.34
C SER A 75 -2.88 -24.16 10.93
N ILE A 76 -3.58 -25.10 10.27
CA ILE A 76 -4.22 -24.88 8.96
C ILE A 76 -5.14 -23.64 8.99
N LYS A 77 -5.90 -23.45 10.09
CA LYS A 77 -6.77 -22.28 10.25
C LYS A 77 -5.97 -20.97 10.33
N ILE A 78 -4.81 -20.97 10.99
CA ILE A 78 -3.92 -19.80 11.08
C ILE A 78 -3.27 -19.51 9.72
N ASN A 79 -2.89 -20.54 8.97
CA ASN A 79 -2.33 -20.39 7.62
C ASN A 79 -3.38 -19.80 6.66
N HIS A 80 -4.61 -20.32 6.67
CA HIS A 80 -5.71 -19.75 5.89
C HIS A 80 -6.05 -18.30 6.29
N LEU A 81 -6.04 -17.98 7.59
CA LEU A 81 -6.22 -16.61 8.07
C LEU A 81 -5.12 -15.68 7.54
N THR A 82 -3.87 -16.14 7.55
CA THR A 82 -2.71 -15.38 7.07
C THR A 82 -2.80 -15.14 5.57
N HIS A 83 -3.08 -16.19 4.78
CA HIS A 83 -3.28 -16.05 3.34
C HIS A 83 -4.41 -15.07 3.01
N LYS A 84 -5.58 -15.20 3.66
CA LYS A 84 -6.72 -14.29 3.45
C LYS A 84 -6.37 -12.84 3.84
N GLY A 85 -5.56 -12.66 4.88
CA GLY A 85 -5.06 -11.35 5.28
C GLY A 85 -4.20 -10.73 4.19
N HIS A 86 -3.22 -11.48 3.67
CA HIS A 86 -2.34 -11.04 2.59
C HIS A 86 -3.14 -10.65 1.34
N VAL A 87 -4.05 -11.51 0.88
CA VAL A 87 -4.89 -11.23 -0.30
C VAL A 87 -5.70 -9.94 -0.15
N LYS A 88 -6.24 -9.67 1.05
CA LYS A 88 -6.99 -8.43 1.32
C LYS A 88 -6.09 -7.19 1.27
N VAL A 89 -4.91 -7.26 1.86
CA VAL A 89 -3.92 -6.18 1.83
C VAL A 89 -3.52 -5.91 0.38
N ASP A 90 -3.16 -6.96 -0.36
CA ASP A 90 -2.71 -6.85 -1.75
C ASP A 90 -3.78 -6.23 -2.64
N ASN A 91 -5.01 -6.73 -2.57
CA ASN A 91 -6.13 -6.17 -3.33
C ASN A 91 -6.34 -4.68 -3.00
N TYR A 92 -6.19 -4.28 -1.74
CA TYR A 92 -6.31 -2.87 -1.37
C TYR A 92 -5.20 -2.00 -1.98
N LEU A 93 -3.96 -2.48 -1.95
CA LEU A 93 -2.82 -1.77 -2.52
C LEU A 93 -2.92 -1.66 -4.05
N HIS A 94 -3.26 -2.76 -4.73
CA HIS A 94 -3.46 -2.77 -6.19
C HIS A 94 -4.53 -1.77 -6.62
N ASN A 95 -5.68 -1.74 -5.94
CA ASN A 95 -6.75 -0.80 -6.26
C ASN A 95 -6.35 0.65 -5.96
N SER A 96 -5.62 0.88 -4.87
CA SER A 96 -5.11 2.21 -4.52
C SER A 96 -4.14 2.72 -5.58
N ILE A 97 -3.21 1.89 -6.03
CA ILE A 97 -2.21 2.24 -7.04
C ILE A 97 -2.87 2.47 -8.40
N LYS A 98 -3.77 1.58 -8.82
CA LYS A 98 -4.54 1.77 -10.05
C LYS A 98 -5.27 3.12 -10.05
N PHE A 99 -5.88 3.48 -8.92
CA PHE A 99 -6.55 4.76 -8.77
C PHE A 99 -5.56 5.94 -8.86
N ILE A 100 -4.41 5.86 -8.19
CA ILE A 100 -3.34 6.87 -8.24
C ILE A 100 -2.85 7.06 -9.68
N VAL A 101 -2.44 5.98 -10.35
CA VAL A 101 -1.90 6.03 -11.72
C VAL A 101 -2.92 6.63 -12.68
N ASN A 102 -4.18 6.19 -12.61
CA ASN A 102 -5.25 6.76 -13.43
C ASN A 102 -5.42 8.26 -13.18
N HIS A 103 -5.35 8.70 -11.92
CA HIS A 103 -5.42 10.11 -11.56
C HIS A 103 -4.25 10.91 -12.14
N LEU A 104 -3.02 10.37 -12.09
CA LEU A 104 -1.83 11.01 -12.67
C LEU A 104 -1.94 11.14 -14.20
N VAL A 105 -2.40 10.08 -14.88
CA VAL A 105 -2.60 10.07 -16.33
C VAL A 105 -3.65 11.11 -16.75
N VAL A 106 -4.78 11.18 -16.07
CA VAL A 106 -5.84 12.17 -16.36
C VAL A 106 -5.33 13.61 -16.18
N ASN A 107 -4.44 13.84 -15.21
CA ASN A 107 -3.84 15.16 -14.96
C ASN A 107 -2.57 15.44 -15.78
N ARG A 108 -2.19 14.55 -16.71
CA ARG A 108 -0.97 14.66 -17.54
C ARG A 108 0.29 14.86 -16.69
N ILE A 109 0.40 14.09 -15.62
CA ILE A 109 1.62 14.00 -14.82
C ILE A 109 2.55 12.98 -15.45
N GLY A 110 3.74 13.42 -15.86
CA GLY A 110 4.77 12.59 -16.47
C GLY A 110 5.84 12.14 -15.50
N THR A 111 6.00 12.86 -14.40
CA THR A 111 7.00 12.55 -13.36
C THR A 111 6.33 12.46 -12.00
N LEU A 112 6.49 11.32 -11.33
CA LEU A 112 6.08 11.11 -9.95
C LEU A 112 7.30 11.02 -9.04
N VAL A 113 7.45 11.99 -8.14
CA VAL A 113 8.51 12.02 -7.12
C VAL A 113 7.99 11.36 -5.85
N ILE A 114 8.59 10.23 -5.46
CA ILE A 114 8.19 9.48 -4.27
C ILE A 114 8.99 9.97 -3.06
N GLY A 115 8.28 10.52 -2.07
CA GLY A 115 8.79 10.78 -0.73
C GLY A 115 9.11 9.45 -0.03
N LYS A 116 10.36 8.98 -0.17
CA LYS A 116 10.86 7.78 0.50
C LYS A 116 11.80 8.19 1.62
N ASN A 117 11.33 8.07 2.86
CA ASN A 117 12.19 8.22 4.03
C ASN A 117 12.99 6.92 4.23
N TYR A 118 14.31 6.98 4.03
CA TYR A 118 15.21 5.87 4.32
C TYR A 118 15.08 5.46 5.80
N ASN A 119 15.01 4.15 6.05
CA ASN A 119 14.86 3.58 7.39
C ASN A 119 13.61 3.99 8.18
N TRP A 120 12.59 4.59 7.56
CA TRP A 120 11.39 5.02 8.30
C TRP A 120 10.61 3.90 9.02
N LYS A 121 10.90 2.62 8.70
CA LYS A 121 10.39 1.45 9.41
C LYS A 121 11.31 0.94 10.53
N GLN A 122 12.58 1.32 10.53
CA GLN A 122 13.58 0.92 11.52
C GLN A 122 13.76 2.05 12.54
N GLY A 123 13.59 1.76 13.83
CA GLY A 123 13.81 2.76 14.90
C GLY A 123 12.70 3.82 15.04
N ILE A 124 11.53 3.59 14.44
CA ILE A 124 10.38 4.50 14.59
C ILE A 124 10.02 4.62 16.07
N ASN A 125 9.83 5.84 16.57
CA ASN A 125 9.35 6.10 17.92
C ASN A 125 8.04 6.89 17.89
N LEU A 126 7.02 6.33 17.22
CA LEU A 126 5.66 6.90 17.18
C LEU A 126 4.81 6.44 18.38
N GLY A 127 5.43 5.78 19.36
CA GLY A 127 4.79 5.03 20.44
C GLY A 127 4.39 3.60 20.03
N ASN A 128 4.42 2.66 20.98
CA ASN A 128 4.26 1.22 20.75
C ASN A 128 3.07 0.83 19.85
N ARG A 129 1.90 1.44 20.06
CA ARG A 129 0.70 1.16 19.25
C ARG A 129 0.83 1.64 17.80
N ASN A 130 1.46 2.78 17.57
CA ASN A 130 1.64 3.31 16.21
C ASN A 130 2.74 2.57 15.48
N ASN A 131 3.86 2.25 16.15
CA ASN A 131 4.95 1.45 15.58
C ASN A 131 4.46 0.09 15.07
N HIS A 132 3.66 -0.62 15.87
CA HIS A 132 3.11 -1.92 15.46
C HIS A 132 2.22 -1.81 14.21
N ASN A 133 1.37 -0.78 14.15
CA ASN A 133 0.54 -0.53 12.97
C ASN A 133 1.36 -0.09 11.76
N PHE A 134 2.46 0.62 12.00
CA PHE A 134 3.32 1.16 10.95
C PHE A 134 4.12 0.10 10.22
N VAL A 135 4.80 -0.75 11.00
CA VAL A 135 5.66 -1.80 10.46
C VAL A 135 4.84 -2.81 9.64
N ALA A 136 3.59 -3.03 10.05
CA ALA A 136 2.68 -4.00 9.44
C ALA A 136 2.11 -3.59 8.07
N ILE A 137 2.15 -2.30 7.69
CA ILE A 137 1.73 -1.89 6.35
C ILE A 137 2.90 -2.13 5.37
N PRO A 138 2.72 -2.86 4.26
CA PRO A 138 3.80 -3.22 3.34
C PRO A 138 4.14 -2.07 2.38
N HIS A 139 4.59 -0.94 2.91
CA HIS A 139 4.91 0.22 2.07
C HIS A 139 6.02 -0.01 1.03
N GLY A 140 6.97 -0.91 1.30
CA GLY A 140 7.98 -1.30 0.30
C GLY A 140 7.34 -1.87 -0.96
N ARG A 141 6.34 -2.74 -0.77
CA ARG A 141 5.54 -3.29 -1.87
C ARG A 141 4.76 -2.22 -2.62
N LEU A 142 4.24 -1.21 -1.93
CA LEU A 142 3.55 -0.09 -2.59
C LEU A 142 4.51 0.72 -3.48
N ILE A 143 5.75 0.93 -3.04
CA ILE A 143 6.79 1.60 -3.84
C ILE A 143 7.17 0.73 -5.04
N GLU A 144 7.43 -0.57 -4.83
CA GLU A 144 7.74 -1.53 -5.91
C GLU A 144 6.66 -1.61 -6.99
N MET A 145 5.39 -1.40 -6.63
CA MET A 145 4.29 -1.42 -7.57
C MET A 145 4.07 -0.07 -8.28
N LEU A 146 4.68 1.01 -7.80
CA LEU A 146 4.64 2.34 -8.41
C LEU A 146 5.81 2.61 -9.36
N THR A 147 6.89 1.83 -9.25
CA THR A 147 8.11 1.88 -10.07
C THR A 147 8.13 0.76 -11.08
#